data_AF-A0A1H6E5B7-F1
#
_entry.id   AF-A0A1H6E5B7-F1
#
_cell.length_a   1.000
_cell.length_b   1.000
_cell.length_c   1.000
_cell.angle_alpha   90.00
_cell.angle_beta   90.00
_cell.angle_gamma   90.00
#
_symmetry.space_group_name_H-M   'P 1'
#
loop_
_entity.id
_entity.type
_entity.pdbx_description
1 polymer ?
#
loop_
_entity_poly.entity_id
_entity_poly.type
_entity_poly.pdbx_seq_one_letter_code
_entity_poly.pdbx_strand_id
1 'polypeptide(L)' 'MEPTKEWHVSCRDVAGRRRDMSVFINQGDIVLVAPPGETAVLSPLEVGRLRAVLRDAVVSAADLD' A
#
# COMPACT_ATOMS: atom_id res chain seq x y z
N MET A 1 10.40 -18.20 4.32
CA MET A 1 9.42 -17.34 3.63
C MET A 1 10.21 -16.11 3.27
N GLU A 2 10.63 -16.00 2.00
CA GLU A 2 11.26 -14.77 1.50
C GLU A 2 10.32 -13.61 1.83
N PRO A 3 10.82 -12.44 2.28
CA PRO A 3 9.95 -11.33 2.58
C PRO A 3 9.17 -10.99 1.32
N THR A 4 7.86 -11.21 1.38
CA THR A 4 6.94 -10.69 0.39
C THR A 4 7.26 -9.22 0.20
N LYS A 5 7.50 -8.80 -1.05
CA LYS A 5 7.76 -7.39 -1.35
C LYS A 5 6.62 -6.53 -0.80
N GLU A 6 6.96 -5.69 0.17
CA GLU A 6 6.04 -4.78 0.87
C GLU A 6 6.45 -3.35 0.58
N TRP A 7 5.47 -2.51 0.27
CA TRP A 7 5.61 -1.08 0.10
C TRP A 7 4.81 -0.37 1.17
N HIS A 8 5.33 0.78 1.62
CA HIS A 8 4.59 1.67 2.52
C HIS A 8 4.24 2.97 1.82
N VAL A 9 2.98 3.39 1.99
CA VAL A 9 2.47 4.67 1.50
C VAL A 9 2.06 5.52 2.69
N SER A 10 2.76 6.63 2.89
CA SER A 10 2.38 7.57 3.95
C SER A 10 1.00 8.16 3.71
N CYS A 11 0.24 8.26 4.78
CA CYS A 11 -1.10 8.82 4.81
C CYS A 11 -1.34 9.52 6.15
N ARG A 12 -2.59 9.90 6.39
CA ARG A 12 -3.04 10.39 7.68
C ARG A 12 -4.24 9.60 8.16
N ASP A 13 -4.52 9.64 9.44
CA ASP A 13 -5.82 9.24 9.95
C ASP A 13 -6.82 10.41 9.93
N VAL A 14 -8.05 10.14 10.37
CA VAL A 14 -9.13 11.15 10.49
C VAL A 14 -8.79 12.27 11.47
N ALA A 15 -7.85 12.06 12.40
CA ALA A 15 -7.35 13.08 13.31
C ALA A 15 -6.15 13.85 12.74
N GLY A 16 -5.77 13.59 11.48
CA GLY A 16 -4.68 14.24 10.79
C GLY A 16 -3.27 13.76 11.20
N ARG A 17 -3.17 12.75 12.06
CA ARG A 17 -1.87 12.21 12.48
C ARG A 17 -1.25 11.44 11.33
N ARG A 18 0.06 11.58 11.16
CA ARG A 18 0.81 10.86 10.11
C ARG A 18 0.85 9.37 10.45
N ARG A 19 0.49 8.55 9.47
CA ARG A 19 0.47 7.09 9.51
C ARG A 19 1.03 6.54 8.20
N ASP A 20 1.13 5.23 8.10
CA ASP A 20 1.53 4.53 6.87
C ASP A 20 0.55 3.39 6.57
N MET A 21 0.22 3.24 5.30
CA MET A 21 -0.53 2.11 4.73
C MET A 21 0.48 1.13 4.12
N SER A 22 0.24 -0.16 4.27
CA SER A 22 1.05 -1.20 3.63
C SER A 22 0.39 -1.73 2.37
N VAL A 23 1.20 -2.06 1.36
CA VAL A 23 0.81 -2.77 0.16
C VAL A 23 1.76 -3.96 -0.01
N PHE A 24 1.24 -5.17 -0.25
CA PHE A 24 2.07 -6.35 -0.49
C PHE A 24 1.33 -7.36 -1.36
N ILE A 25 2.02 -8.40 -1.83
CA ILE A 25 1.46 -9.44 -2.70
C ILE A 25 1.23 -10.72 -1.88
N ASN A 26 0.02 -11.24 -1.85
CA ASN A 26 -0.25 -12.51 -1.20
C ASN A 26 -0.87 -13.48 -2.20
N GLN A 27 -0.13 -14.52 -2.59
CA GLN A 27 -0.63 -15.57 -3.50
C GLN A 27 -1.19 -14.99 -4.82
N GLY A 28 -0.50 -14.01 -5.40
CA GLY A 28 -0.92 -13.31 -6.63
C GLY A 28 -1.86 -12.13 -6.39
N ASP A 29 -2.49 -12.03 -5.21
CA ASP A 29 -3.38 -10.92 -4.88
C ASP A 29 -2.60 -9.71 -4.36
N ILE A 30 -3.02 -8.51 -4.78
CA ILE A 30 -2.50 -7.26 -4.21
C ILE A 30 -3.30 -6.91 -2.96
N VAL A 31 -2.66 -6.93 -1.81
CA VAL A 31 -3.27 -6.63 -0.50
C VAL A 31 -2.89 -5.23 -0.07
N LEU A 32 -3.90 -4.45 0.33
CA LEU A 32 -3.71 -3.13 0.95
C LEU A 32 -4.18 -3.19 2.39
N VAL A 33 -3.34 -2.74 3.32
CA VAL A 33 -3.66 -2.66 4.75
C VAL A 33 -3.59 -1.20 5.18
N ALA A 34 -4.75 -0.60 5.43
CA ALA A 34 -4.85 0.70 6.08
C ALA A 34 -4.29 0.62 7.53
N PRO A 35 -3.89 1.74 8.13
CA PRO A 35 -3.44 1.77 9.52
C PRO A 35 -4.46 1.06 10.44
N PRO A 36 -4.01 0.25 11.41
CA PRO A 36 -4.91 -0.55 12.23
C PRO A 36 -5.99 0.28 12.93
N GLY A 37 -7.26 -0.10 12.74
CA GLY A 37 -8.40 0.53 13.42
C GLY A 37 -8.72 1.97 12.99
N GLU A 38 -8.05 2.50 11.97
CA GLU A 38 -8.18 3.89 11.53
C GLU A 38 -8.49 3.97 10.02
N THR A 39 -9.24 4.98 9.60
CA THR A 39 -9.41 5.30 8.17
C THR A 39 -8.17 6.03 7.66
N ALA A 40 -7.56 5.52 6.59
CA ALA A 40 -6.51 6.23 5.88
C ALA A 40 -7.10 7.37 5.03
N VAL A 41 -6.68 8.58 5.30
CA VAL A 41 -6.95 9.79 4.51
C VAL A 41 -5.71 10.08 3.68
N LEU A 42 -5.88 10.17 2.37
CA LEU A 42 -4.81 10.48 1.42
C LEU A 42 -5.06 11.84 0.77
N SER A 43 -4.04 12.69 0.78
CA SER A 43 -3.98 13.87 -0.08
C SER A 43 -3.84 13.46 -1.55
N PRO A 44 -4.14 14.36 -2.52
CA PRO A 44 -3.98 14.05 -3.95
C PRO A 44 -2.57 13.55 -4.32
N LEU A 45 -1.52 14.07 -3.68
CA LEU A 45 -0.15 13.62 -3.89
C LEU A 45 0.07 12.18 -3.37
N GLU A 46 -0.48 11.85 -2.21
CA GLU A 46 -0.40 10.50 -1.62
C GLU A 46 -1.21 9.49 -2.43
N VAL A 47 -2.36 9.89 -2.99
CA VAL A 47 -3.09 9.07 -3.99
C VAL A 47 -2.23 8.79 -5.22
N GLY A 48 -1.49 9.80 -5.70
CA GLY A 48 -0.55 9.64 -6.81
C GLY A 48 0.56 8.62 -6.50
N ARG A 49 1.08 8.63 -5.27
CA ARG A 49 2.08 7.64 -4.80
C ARG A 49 1.48 6.25 -4.67
N LEU A 50 0.27 6.13 -4.11
CA LEU A 50 -0.43 4.85 -4.01
C LEU A 50 -0.62 4.23 -5.40
N ARG A 51 -1.02 5.03 -6.40
CA ARG A 51 -1.14 4.56 -7.79
C ARG A 51 0.18 4.02 -8.35
N ALA A 52 1.31 4.67 -8.07
CA ALA A 52 2.62 4.20 -8.50
C ALA A 52 2.97 2.85 -7.84
N VAL A 53 2.77 2.74 -6.52
CA VAL A 53 3.00 1.50 -5.78
C VAL A 53 2.11 0.36 -6.30
N LEU A 54 0.83 0.61 -6.54
CA LEU A 54 -0.08 -0.41 -7.08
C LEU A 54 0.33 -0.88 -8.46
N ARG A 55 0.83 0.02 -9.31
CA ARG A 55 1.37 -0.35 -10.62
C ARG A 55 2.59 -1.25 -10.48
N ASP A 56 3.52 -0.89 -9.60
CA ASP A 56 4.73 -1.69 -9.34
C ASP A 56 4.38 -3.06 -8.75
N ALA A 57 3.36 -3.12 -7.89
CA ALA A 57 2.88 -4.36 -7.29
C ALA A 57 2.26 -5.30 -8.33
N VAL A 58 1.44 -4.78 -9.25
CA VAL A 58 0.87 -5.58 -10.36
C VAL A 58 1.95 -6.15 -11.27
N VAL A 59 2.95 -5.33 -11.64
CA VAL A 59 4.09 -5.81 -12.44
C VAL A 59 4.85 -6.90 -11.69
N SER A 60 5.13 -6.68 -10.40
CA SER A 60 5.86 -7.66 -9.58
C SER A 60 5.05 -8.95 -9.36
N ALA A 61 3.72 -8.90 -9.34
CA ALA A 61 2.86 -10.08 -9.20
C ALA A 61 2.84 -10.93 -10.48
N ALA A 62 2.85 -10.29 -11.66
CA ALA A 62 2.94 -11.00 -12.93
C ALA A 62 4.26 -11.75 -13.12
N ASP A 63 5.33 -11.31 -12.46
CA ASP A 63 6.63 -12.02 -12.45
C ASP A 63 6.62 -13.25 -11.52
N LEU A 64 5.57 -13.46 -10.71
CA LEU A 64 5.43 -14.58 -9.78
C LEU A 64 4.56 -15.74 -10.33
N ASP A 65 3.88 -15.54 -11.46
CA ASP A 65 3.16 -16.58 -12.24
C ASP A 65 4.13 -17.38 -13.14
#